data_AF-M4C5Y2-F1
#
_entry.id   AF-M4C5Y2-F1
#
_cell.length_a   1.000
_cell.length_b   1.000
_cell.length_c   1.000
_cell.angle_alpha   90.00
_cell.angle_beta   90.00
_cell.angle_gamma   90.00
#
_symmetry.space_group_name_H-M   'P 1'
#
loop_
_entity.id
_entity.type
_entity.pdbx_description
1 polymer ?
#
loop_
_entity_poly.entity_id
_entity_poly.type
_entity_poly.pdbx_seq_one_letter_code
_entity_poly.pdbx_strand_id
1 'polypeptide(L)'
;MALCNVRHISLADSRQFETLCRVYKYCMEAINFYLNTCVFPNDTQQYPQRLSRTAWNLAARDSTIAFSGTNDNHRLLPLSVTQQEPNEPSLLGTNGKMIDKIIRVTHSYKVINPSLRRGLIPWQSVLLFAIDKKAQALIDTGALLAGVVNSDAAKCLLEQPDFAFAGVTFYDNRKEYSCWMIAEKTRQIVMPLERAPMLEKETFVIFDEARSRGSDRKLSHDASALITLGPKLAKDKLMQGAGRMRQLGCNQTLWIASFDEVAQSVLQTSGKPALSRVSVIDVLNWVMNNTKAEAVRGLLDWAGNGIHFRKTQLNQNKELVDENWSLETMYQEKLHVDKIAKIIDSKAHLDSKVSADAVVDKICCRGFVYGLDDEVCVTSHTTSANESSRLKKR
;
A
#
# COMPACT_ATOMS: atom_id res chain seq x y z
N MET A 1 -9.39 16.80 -40.98
CA MET A 1 -8.40 16.55 -42.05
C MET A 1 -7.10 16.06 -41.42
N ALA A 2 -6.36 15.20 -42.14
CA ALA A 2 -5.01 14.68 -41.83
C ALA A 2 -4.87 13.41 -40.97
N LEU A 3 -5.75 12.41 -41.11
CA LEU A 3 -5.48 11.03 -40.61
C LEU A 3 -5.74 9.94 -41.66
N CYS A 4 -5.80 10.29 -42.94
CA CYS A 4 -6.10 9.34 -44.01
C CYS A 4 -4.89 8.52 -44.46
N ASN A 5 -3.68 8.86 -43.99
CA ASN A 5 -2.44 8.21 -44.38
C ASN A 5 -1.42 8.29 -43.24
N VAL A 6 -0.89 7.13 -42.85
CA VAL A 6 0.09 6.96 -41.75
C VAL A 6 1.36 7.80 -41.94
N ARG A 7 1.74 8.11 -43.18
CA ARG A 7 2.92 8.94 -43.49
C ARG A 7 2.78 10.41 -43.12
N HIS A 8 1.57 10.87 -42.82
CA HIS A 8 1.29 12.24 -42.40
C HIS A 8 1.09 12.36 -40.89
N ILE A 9 1.26 11.26 -40.15
CA ILE A 9 1.18 11.26 -38.69
C ILE A 9 2.53 11.72 -38.13
N SER A 10 2.51 12.83 -37.38
CA SER A 10 3.65 13.27 -36.59
C SER A 10 3.47 12.86 -35.14
N LEU A 11 4.39 12.07 -34.60
CA LEU A 11 4.40 11.67 -33.19
C LEU A 11 4.74 12.83 -32.23
N ALA A 12 5.29 13.93 -32.75
CA ALA A 12 5.57 15.14 -31.99
C ALA A 12 4.39 16.13 -31.93
N ASP A 13 3.35 15.92 -32.76
CA ASP A 13 2.14 16.75 -32.77
C ASP A 13 1.13 16.23 -31.74
N SER A 14 1.01 16.96 -30.62
CA SER A 14 0.10 16.63 -29.52
C SER A 14 -1.37 16.51 -29.94
N ARG A 15 -1.83 17.30 -30.93
CA ARG A 15 -3.24 17.26 -31.38
C ARG A 15 -3.53 16.03 -32.24
N GLN A 16 -2.58 15.64 -33.09
CA GLN A 16 -2.69 14.40 -33.87
C GLN A 16 -2.65 13.19 -32.94
N PHE A 17 -1.75 13.20 -31.96
CA PHE A 17 -1.66 12.14 -30.96
C PHE A 17 -2.94 12.01 -30.14
N GLU A 18 -3.50 13.12 -29.63
CA GLU A 18 -4.77 13.13 -28.91
C GLU A 18 -5.91 12.56 -29.77
N THR A 19 -5.93 12.90 -31.06
CA THR A 19 -6.92 12.36 -32.00
C THR A 19 -6.75 10.85 -32.20
N LEU A 20 -5.52 10.36 -32.34
CA LEU A 20 -5.21 8.93 -32.44
C LEU A 20 -5.64 8.19 -31.17
N CYS A 21 -5.30 8.70 -29.99
CA CYS A 21 -5.76 8.14 -28.72
C CYS A 21 -7.28 8.08 -28.67
N ARG A 22 -7.98 9.15 -29.06
CA ARG A 22 -9.45 9.17 -29.06
C ARG A 22 -10.06 8.11 -29.97
N VAL A 23 -9.47 7.86 -31.13
CA VAL A 23 -9.98 6.89 -32.12
C VAL A 23 -9.63 5.45 -31.73
N TYR A 24 -8.39 5.20 -31.28
CA TYR A 24 -7.88 3.85 -31.04
C TYR A 24 -7.99 3.36 -29.59
N LYS A 25 -8.42 4.19 -28.63
CA LYS A 25 -8.48 3.82 -27.20
C LYS A 25 -9.33 2.58 -26.88
N TYR A 26 -10.20 2.13 -27.78
CA TYR A 26 -10.99 0.91 -27.63
C TYR A 26 -10.76 -0.11 -28.76
N CYS A 27 -9.74 0.10 -29.60
CA CYS A 27 -9.36 -0.84 -30.64
C CYS A 27 -8.50 -1.95 -30.01
N MET A 28 -9.08 -3.15 -29.90
CA MET A 28 -8.43 -4.29 -29.23
C MET A 28 -7.16 -4.73 -29.94
N GLU A 29 -7.07 -4.59 -31.26
CA GLU A 29 -5.87 -4.89 -32.04
C GLU A 29 -4.72 -3.95 -31.68
N ALA A 30 -4.99 -2.65 -31.57
CA ALA A 30 -3.98 -1.66 -31.16
C ALA A 30 -3.54 -1.88 -29.70
N ILE A 31 -4.50 -2.17 -28.81
CA ILE A 31 -4.21 -2.51 -27.41
C ILE A 31 -3.36 -3.78 -27.32
N ASN A 32 -3.75 -4.84 -28.02
CA ASN A 32 -3.02 -6.11 -28.01
C ASN A 32 -1.63 -5.98 -28.62
N PHE A 33 -1.47 -5.19 -29.68
CA PHE A 33 -0.15 -4.90 -30.24
C PHE A 33 0.74 -4.20 -29.20
N TYR A 34 0.23 -3.13 -28.59
CA TYR A 34 0.98 -2.40 -27.56
C TYR A 34 1.37 -3.30 -26.38
N LEU A 35 0.44 -4.11 -25.87
CA LEU A 35 0.70 -5.04 -24.78
C LEU A 35 1.75 -6.09 -25.17
N ASN A 36 1.59 -6.77 -26.31
CA ASN A 36 2.49 -7.85 -26.71
C ASN A 36 3.86 -7.39 -27.21
N THR A 37 3.99 -6.16 -27.71
CA THR A 37 5.24 -5.67 -28.32
C THR A 37 5.99 -4.69 -27.42
N CYS A 38 5.30 -3.89 -26.60
CA CYS A 38 5.93 -2.85 -25.79
C CYS A 38 5.94 -3.17 -24.30
N VAL A 39 4.86 -3.79 -23.79
CA VAL A 39 4.68 -4.03 -22.36
C VAL A 39 5.20 -5.41 -21.95
N PHE A 40 4.56 -6.50 -22.40
CA PHE A 40 4.87 -7.86 -21.94
C PHE A 40 6.33 -8.28 -22.13
N PRO A 41 7.01 -8.01 -23.27
CA PRO A 41 8.41 -8.40 -23.42
C PRO A 41 9.34 -7.80 -22.36
N ASN A 42 9.02 -6.59 -21.87
CA ASN A 42 9.80 -5.90 -20.84
C ASN A 42 9.29 -6.25 -19.43
N ASP A 43 7.98 -6.16 -19.21
CA ASP A 43 7.37 -6.18 -17.88
C ASP A 43 7.04 -7.61 -17.40
N THR A 44 6.94 -8.58 -18.32
CA THR A 44 6.70 -10.00 -17.99
C THR A 44 7.90 -10.88 -18.31
N GLN A 45 9.10 -10.31 -18.41
CA GLN A 45 10.32 -11.07 -18.60
C GLN A 45 10.51 -12.04 -17.43
N GLN A 46 10.73 -13.31 -17.74
CA GLN A 46 10.94 -14.37 -16.76
C GLN A 46 12.38 -14.85 -16.79
N TYR A 47 12.89 -15.20 -15.62
CA TYR A 47 14.19 -15.86 -15.46
C TYR A 47 13.96 -17.25 -14.88
N PRO A 48 14.69 -18.28 -15.36
CA PRO A 48 14.51 -19.66 -14.89
C PRO A 48 14.98 -19.85 -13.44
N GLN A 49 15.79 -18.93 -12.93
CA GLN A 49 16.31 -18.95 -11.58
C GLN A 49 16.33 -17.53 -11.02
N ARG A 50 16.15 -17.42 -9.70
CA ARG A 50 16.41 -16.18 -8.96
C ARG A 50 17.38 -16.40 -7.81
N LEU A 51 18.12 -15.35 -7.47
CA LEU A 51 18.84 -15.26 -6.22
C LEU A 51 17.87 -14.81 -5.12
N SER A 52 17.84 -15.54 -4.00
CA SER A 52 16.93 -15.25 -2.89
C SER A 52 17.70 -14.83 -1.64
N ARG A 53 17.67 -13.52 -1.34
CA ARG A 53 18.14 -12.97 -0.06
C ARG A 53 17.02 -12.18 0.60
N THR A 54 16.85 -12.39 1.90
CA THR A 54 15.71 -11.88 2.67
C THR A 54 16.18 -11.19 3.95
N ALA A 55 15.23 -10.70 4.76
CA ALA A 55 15.54 -10.12 6.06
C ALA A 55 16.34 -11.07 6.97
N TRP A 56 16.19 -12.39 6.81
CA TRP A 56 16.99 -13.39 7.54
C TRP A 56 18.48 -13.31 7.22
N ASN A 57 18.84 -13.05 5.96
CA ASN A 57 20.24 -12.88 5.56
C ASN A 57 20.84 -11.59 6.11
N LEU A 58 20.06 -10.49 6.13
CA LEU A 58 20.49 -9.21 6.69
C LEU A 58 20.71 -9.29 8.21
N ALA A 59 19.84 -10.01 8.89
CA ALA A 59 19.88 -10.21 10.34
C ALA A 59 20.84 -11.33 10.79
N ALA A 60 21.57 -11.96 9.89
CA ALA A 60 22.51 -13.04 10.21
C ALA A 60 23.83 -12.55 10.84
N ARG A 61 24.06 -11.25 10.91
CA ARG A 61 25.27 -10.66 11.49
C ARG A 61 25.07 -10.40 12.99
N ASP A 62 26.10 -10.66 13.78
CA ASP A 62 26.05 -10.52 15.25
C ASP A 62 25.87 -9.07 15.74
N SER A 63 26.06 -8.07 14.86
CA SER A 63 26.00 -6.65 15.19
C SER A 63 24.79 -5.92 14.57
N THR A 64 23.73 -6.65 14.18
CA THR A 64 22.55 -6.02 13.57
C THR A 64 21.66 -5.39 14.63
N ILE A 65 21.67 -4.07 14.70
CA ILE A 65 20.71 -3.27 15.48
C ILE A 65 19.66 -2.70 14.54
N ALA A 66 18.39 -2.87 14.88
CA ALA A 66 17.27 -2.33 14.12
C ALA A 66 16.42 -1.42 15.03
N PHE A 67 15.92 -0.34 14.46
CA PHE A 67 14.94 0.53 15.09
C PHE A 67 13.65 0.49 14.26
N SER A 68 12.52 0.28 14.92
CA SER A 68 11.21 0.38 14.28
C SER A 68 10.36 1.36 15.06
N GLY A 69 9.73 2.29 14.34
CA GLY A 69 8.73 3.19 14.90
C GLY A 69 7.39 2.50 15.17
N THR A 70 7.22 1.25 14.75
CA THR A 70 6.01 0.45 14.99
C THR A 70 6.33 -0.98 15.41
N ASN A 71 5.37 -1.64 16.07
CA ASN A 71 5.56 -2.97 16.65
C ASN A 71 4.57 -4.04 16.12
N ASP A 72 3.76 -3.75 15.10
CA ASP A 72 2.77 -4.71 14.61
C ASP A 72 3.41 -5.98 14.00
N ASN A 73 4.59 -5.84 13.38
CA ASN A 73 5.27 -6.92 12.67
C ASN A 73 6.31 -7.70 13.51
N HIS A 74 6.34 -7.50 14.83
CA HIS A 74 7.36 -8.11 15.70
C HIS A 74 7.41 -9.64 15.64
N ARG A 75 6.27 -10.28 15.34
CA ARG A 75 6.16 -11.75 15.19
C ARG A 75 6.90 -12.27 13.95
N LEU A 76 7.07 -11.41 12.95
CA LEU A 76 7.69 -11.72 11.66
C LEU A 76 9.16 -11.27 11.59
N LEU A 77 9.76 -10.91 12.72
CA LEU A 77 11.19 -10.66 12.79
C LEU A 77 11.98 -11.97 12.65
N PRO A 78 13.14 -11.97 11.97
CA PRO A 78 14.06 -13.10 11.98
C PRO A 78 14.38 -13.53 13.41
N LEU A 79 14.63 -14.83 13.65
CA LEU A 79 14.84 -15.34 15.01
C LEU A 79 16.06 -14.75 15.73
N SER A 80 17.03 -14.22 14.99
CA SER A 80 18.19 -13.52 15.54
C SER A 80 17.88 -12.09 16.01
N VAL A 81 16.73 -11.53 15.63
CA VAL A 81 16.32 -10.17 15.99
C VAL A 81 15.35 -10.23 17.16
N THR A 82 15.72 -9.56 18.26
CA THR A 82 14.84 -9.38 19.41
C THR A 82 14.35 -7.95 19.44
N GLN A 83 13.03 -7.75 19.49
CA GLN A 83 12.49 -6.43 19.75
C GLN A 83 12.71 -6.08 21.22
N GLN A 84 13.33 -4.94 21.46
CA GLN A 84 13.46 -4.36 22.80
C GLN A 84 12.49 -3.20 22.92
N GLU A 85 11.57 -3.29 23.88
CA GLU A 85 10.71 -2.16 24.23
C GLU A 85 11.53 -1.17 25.10
N PRO A 86 11.53 0.13 24.80
CA PRO A 86 12.23 1.12 25.61
C PRO A 86 11.73 1.08 27.06
N ASN A 87 12.65 1.07 28.02
CA ASN A 87 12.32 1.20 29.44
C ASN A 87 12.05 2.66 29.83
N GLU A 88 11.14 3.31 29.10
CA GLU A 88 10.79 4.71 29.25
C GLU A 88 9.27 4.83 29.45
N PRO A 89 8.79 5.13 30.67
CA PRO A 89 7.36 5.15 30.99
C PRO A 89 6.53 6.09 30.09
N SER A 90 7.13 7.19 29.61
CA SER A 90 6.43 8.14 28.71
C SER A 90 6.07 7.53 27.35
N LEU A 91 6.83 6.53 26.89
CA LEU A 91 6.61 5.80 25.64
C LEU A 91 5.65 4.62 25.78
N LEU A 92 5.22 4.28 27.01
CA LEU A 92 4.19 3.27 27.21
C LEU A 92 2.84 3.75 26.65
N GLY A 93 2.15 2.83 25.97
CA GLY A 93 0.80 3.05 25.46
C GLY A 93 0.69 4.06 24.32
N THR A 94 1.78 4.38 23.61
CA THR A 94 1.77 5.28 22.44
C THR A 94 0.74 4.88 21.38
N ASN A 95 0.61 3.57 21.11
CA ASN A 95 -0.43 3.07 20.20
C ASN A 95 -1.84 3.45 20.66
N GLY A 96 -2.16 3.21 21.94
CA GLY A 96 -3.45 3.55 22.53
C GLY A 96 -3.72 5.05 22.53
N LYS A 97 -2.72 5.87 22.85
CA LYS A 97 -2.80 7.35 22.81
C LYS A 97 -3.14 7.84 21.41
N MET A 98 -2.52 7.28 20.38
CA MET A 98 -2.76 7.68 19.00
C MET A 98 -4.14 7.22 18.50
N ILE A 99 -4.60 6.02 18.89
CA ILE A 99 -5.97 5.56 18.63
C ILE A 99 -7.00 6.50 19.27
N ASP A 100 -6.82 6.83 20.55
CA ASP A 100 -7.70 7.77 21.28
C ASP A 100 -7.73 9.15 20.60
N LYS A 101 -6.58 9.67 20.18
CA LYS A 101 -6.50 10.91 19.39
C LYS A 101 -7.31 10.82 18.10
N ILE A 102 -7.14 9.75 17.30
CA ILE A 102 -7.89 9.57 16.04
C ILE A 102 -9.40 9.57 16.33
N ILE A 103 -9.86 8.88 17.38
CA ILE A 103 -11.28 8.84 17.76
C ILE A 103 -11.79 10.24 18.08
N ARG A 104 -11.06 11.02 18.91
CA ARG A 104 -11.50 12.34 19.39
C ARG A 104 -11.53 13.40 18.30
N VAL A 105 -10.57 13.38 17.39
CA VAL A 105 -10.36 14.47 16.42
C VAL A 105 -10.97 14.17 15.04
N THR A 106 -11.47 12.96 14.81
CA THR A 106 -12.14 12.62 13.56
C THR A 106 -13.57 13.12 13.57
N HIS A 107 -13.91 14.00 12.63
CA HIS A 107 -15.26 14.54 12.48
C HIS A 107 -16.28 13.46 12.09
N SER A 108 -16.01 12.74 11.00
CA SER A 108 -16.84 11.62 10.57
C SER A 108 -16.16 10.77 9.51
N TYR A 109 -16.74 9.60 9.28
CA TYR A 109 -16.46 8.76 8.13
C TYR A 109 -17.45 9.05 6.99
N LYS A 110 -16.99 9.06 5.73
CA LYS A 110 -17.83 9.21 4.53
C LYS A 110 -17.46 8.24 3.41
N VAL A 111 -18.47 7.71 2.75
CA VAL A 111 -18.30 6.97 1.48
C VAL A 111 -18.32 7.98 0.34
N ILE A 112 -17.25 7.99 -0.45
CA ILE A 112 -17.18 8.78 -1.68
C ILE A 112 -17.81 7.95 -2.79
N ASN A 113 -18.81 8.51 -3.45
CA ASN A 113 -19.48 7.88 -4.59
C ASN A 113 -19.09 8.65 -5.86
N PRO A 114 -18.20 8.10 -6.71
CA PRO A 114 -17.86 8.72 -7.97
C PRO A 114 -19.10 8.92 -8.83
N SER A 115 -19.41 10.17 -9.17
CA SER A 115 -20.59 10.47 -9.99
C SER A 115 -20.30 10.16 -11.46
N LEU A 116 -20.70 8.96 -11.91
CA LEU A 116 -20.65 8.57 -13.33
C LEU A 116 -21.34 9.59 -14.25
N ARG A 117 -22.42 10.23 -13.76
CA ARG A 117 -23.18 11.25 -14.51
C ARG A 117 -22.40 12.53 -14.81
N ARG A 118 -21.34 12.82 -14.05
CA ARG A 118 -20.48 13.99 -14.25
C ARG A 118 -19.18 13.63 -14.99
N GLY A 119 -19.02 12.37 -15.41
CA GLY A 119 -17.80 11.89 -16.06
C GLY A 119 -16.54 12.00 -15.19
N LEU A 120 -16.69 12.17 -13.86
CA LEU A 120 -15.56 12.33 -12.96
C LEU A 120 -14.82 11.00 -12.79
N ILE A 121 -13.51 11.06 -12.94
CA ILE A 121 -12.64 9.92 -12.64
C ILE A 121 -12.61 9.75 -11.11
N PRO A 122 -12.61 8.51 -10.56
CA PRO A 122 -12.75 8.27 -9.12
C PRO A 122 -11.86 9.13 -8.21
N TRP A 123 -10.59 9.32 -8.56
CA TRP A 123 -9.65 10.14 -7.79
C TRP A 123 -10.04 11.62 -7.71
N GLN A 124 -10.66 12.18 -8.76
CA GLN A 124 -11.12 13.58 -8.75
C GLN A 124 -12.23 13.77 -7.72
N SER A 125 -13.09 12.77 -7.52
CA SER A 125 -14.14 12.81 -6.50
C SER A 125 -13.56 12.89 -5.08
N VAL A 126 -12.37 12.31 -4.87
CA VAL A 126 -11.65 12.40 -3.59
C VAL A 126 -11.12 13.80 -3.34
N LEU A 127 -10.54 14.43 -4.36
CA LEU A 127 -10.05 15.82 -4.28
C LEU A 127 -11.18 16.81 -4.03
N LEU A 128 -12.29 16.66 -4.75
CA LEU A 128 -13.49 17.50 -4.54
C LEU A 128 -14.05 17.32 -3.13
N PHE A 129 -14.07 16.09 -2.61
CA PHE A 129 -14.49 15.84 -1.24
C PHE A 129 -13.54 16.51 -0.22
N ALA A 130 -12.23 16.51 -0.46
CA ALA A 130 -11.28 17.22 0.40
C ALA A 130 -11.54 18.74 0.41
N ILE A 131 -11.83 19.34 -0.75
CA ILE A 131 -12.18 20.76 -0.87
C ILE A 131 -13.50 21.08 -0.13
N ASP A 132 -14.54 20.26 -0.33
CA ASP A 132 -15.83 20.42 0.36
C ASP A 132 -15.68 20.42 1.89
N LYS A 133 -14.75 19.60 2.40
CA LYS A 133 -14.42 19.54 3.84
C LYS A 133 -13.43 20.60 4.30
N LYS A 134 -13.02 21.50 3.41
CA LYS A 134 -11.97 22.52 3.65
C LYS A 134 -10.72 21.89 4.27
N ALA A 135 -10.41 20.66 3.85
CA ALA A 135 -9.21 19.97 4.31
C ALA A 135 -7.98 20.69 3.74
N GLN A 136 -6.96 20.88 4.56
CA GLN A 136 -5.65 21.35 4.15
C GLN A 136 -4.78 20.23 3.59
N ALA A 137 -5.01 18.98 3.99
CA ALA A 137 -4.21 17.87 3.49
C ALA A 137 -5.06 16.70 3.03
N LEU A 138 -4.58 16.02 1.98
CA LEU A 138 -5.02 14.69 1.58
C LEU A 138 -3.92 13.69 1.93
N ILE A 139 -4.25 12.75 2.80
CA ILE A 139 -3.37 11.68 3.25
C ILE A 139 -3.84 10.39 2.60
N ASP A 140 -3.22 10.03 1.48
CA ASP A 140 -3.64 8.89 0.67
C ASP A 140 -3.04 7.57 1.17
N THR A 141 -3.53 7.10 2.32
CA THR A 141 -3.15 5.77 2.84
C THR A 141 -3.83 4.62 2.09
N GLY A 142 -4.95 4.90 1.44
CA GLY A 142 -5.77 3.91 0.73
C GLY A 142 -5.42 3.71 -0.73
N ALA A 143 -4.43 4.43 -1.26
CA ALA A 143 -4.06 4.41 -2.68
C ALA A 143 -5.23 4.80 -3.61
N LEU A 144 -6.08 5.74 -3.19
CA LEU A 144 -7.18 6.26 -3.99
C LEU A 144 -6.69 7.20 -5.12
N LEU A 145 -5.43 7.64 -5.05
CA LEU A 145 -4.73 8.34 -6.13
C LEU A 145 -3.80 7.41 -6.93
N ALA A 146 -3.89 6.09 -6.76
CA ALA A 146 -3.04 5.15 -7.50
C ALA A 146 -3.14 5.37 -9.02
N GLY A 147 -1.97 5.42 -9.69
CA GLY A 147 -1.87 5.67 -11.13
C GLY A 147 -2.00 7.15 -11.54
N VAL A 148 -2.27 8.07 -10.61
CA VAL A 148 -2.39 9.51 -10.88
C VAL A 148 -1.06 10.19 -10.63
N VAL A 149 -0.58 11.04 -11.54
CA VAL A 149 0.59 11.88 -11.27
C VAL A 149 0.19 13.01 -10.32
N ASN A 150 0.94 13.23 -9.24
CA ASN A 150 0.58 14.24 -8.24
C ASN A 150 0.48 15.67 -8.81
N SER A 151 1.21 15.99 -9.88
CA SER A 151 1.07 17.28 -10.59
C SER A 151 -0.29 17.45 -11.24
N ASP A 152 -0.89 16.36 -11.74
CA ASP A 152 -2.23 16.39 -12.35
C ASP A 152 -3.29 16.55 -11.26
N ALA A 153 -3.10 15.89 -10.10
CA ALA A 153 -3.94 16.10 -8.93
C ALA A 153 -3.86 17.55 -8.42
N ALA A 154 -2.66 18.13 -8.35
CA ALA A 154 -2.44 19.51 -7.98
C ALA A 154 -3.12 20.49 -8.95
N LYS A 155 -2.98 20.27 -10.26
CA LYS A 155 -3.67 21.06 -11.29
C LYS A 155 -5.19 20.98 -11.13
N CYS A 156 -5.72 19.77 -10.95
CA CYS A 156 -7.16 19.55 -10.75
C CYS A 156 -7.71 20.29 -9.53
N LEU A 157 -6.96 20.34 -8.42
CA LEU A 157 -7.31 21.13 -7.23
C LEU A 157 -7.33 22.63 -7.51
N LEU A 158 -6.29 23.15 -8.19
CA LEU A 158 -6.14 24.58 -8.48
C LEU A 158 -7.20 25.13 -9.45
N GLU A 159 -7.74 24.27 -10.32
CA GLU A 159 -8.83 24.60 -11.24
C GLU A 159 -10.20 24.69 -10.55
N GLN A 160 -10.33 24.25 -9.28
CA GLN A 160 -11.61 24.34 -8.58
C GLN A 160 -11.91 25.78 -8.12
N PRO A 161 -13.12 26.30 -8.37
CA PRO A 161 -13.49 27.67 -8.03
C PRO A 161 -13.40 27.93 -6.51
N ASP A 162 -13.77 26.94 -5.71
CA ASP A 162 -13.83 27.04 -4.25
C ASP A 162 -12.49 26.67 -3.55
N PHE A 163 -11.40 26.52 -4.31
CA PHE A 163 -10.09 26.18 -3.76
C PHE A 163 -9.55 27.32 -2.88
N ALA A 164 -9.41 27.06 -1.58
CA ALA A 164 -9.16 28.10 -0.57
C ALA A 164 -7.68 28.39 -0.27
N PHE A 165 -6.74 27.61 -0.80
CA PHE A 165 -5.31 27.72 -0.46
C PHE A 165 -4.53 28.49 -1.52
N ALA A 166 -3.34 29.00 -1.15
CA ALA A 166 -2.49 29.78 -2.04
C ALA A 166 -1.77 28.92 -3.10
N GLY A 167 -1.71 27.60 -2.88
CA GLY A 167 -1.12 26.64 -3.80
C GLY A 167 -1.34 25.19 -3.34
N VAL A 168 -0.73 24.26 -4.07
CA VAL A 168 -0.71 22.83 -3.71
C VAL A 168 0.74 22.37 -3.56
N THR A 169 1.06 21.76 -2.41
CA THR A 169 2.34 21.10 -2.16
C THR A 169 2.21 19.60 -2.42
N PHE A 170 3.11 19.03 -3.21
CA PHE A 170 3.10 17.62 -3.54
C PHE A 170 4.51 17.07 -3.80
N TYR A 171 4.68 15.76 -3.66
CA TYR A 171 5.94 15.09 -4.04
C TYR A 171 5.93 14.70 -5.51
N ASP A 172 6.99 15.04 -6.23
CA ASP A 172 7.24 14.61 -7.60
C ASP A 172 8.33 13.54 -7.61
N ASN A 173 8.04 12.37 -8.17
CA ASN A 173 8.96 11.23 -8.23
C ASN A 173 9.62 11.06 -9.60
N ARG A 174 9.37 11.98 -10.55
CA ARG A 174 10.06 11.98 -11.84
C ARG A 174 11.54 12.28 -11.63
N LYS A 175 12.41 11.64 -12.42
CA LYS A 175 13.87 11.68 -12.23
C LYS A 175 14.44 13.10 -12.17
N GLU A 176 13.84 14.07 -12.87
CA GLU A 176 14.30 15.46 -12.86
C GLU A 176 13.98 16.21 -11.55
N TYR A 177 13.00 15.75 -10.77
CA TYR A 177 12.39 16.54 -9.69
C TYR A 177 12.16 15.76 -8.40
N SER A 178 12.87 14.64 -8.14
CA SER A 178 12.68 13.76 -6.95
C SER A 178 12.75 14.49 -5.59
N CYS A 179 11.73 15.29 -5.31
CA CYS A 179 11.67 16.34 -4.30
C CYS A 179 10.22 16.85 -4.17
N TRP A 180 10.03 17.75 -3.22
CA TRP A 180 8.73 18.39 -3.01
C TRP A 180 8.60 19.63 -3.88
N MET A 181 7.42 19.80 -4.47
CA MET A 181 7.06 20.88 -5.37
C MET A 181 5.89 21.68 -4.81
N ILE A 182 5.82 22.96 -5.14
CA ILE A 182 4.64 23.81 -4.98
C ILE A 182 4.11 24.19 -6.36
N ALA A 183 2.81 24.01 -6.57
CA ALA A 183 2.06 24.66 -7.63
C ALA A 183 1.31 25.86 -7.07
N GLU A 184 1.75 27.08 -7.40
CA GLU A 184 1.20 28.35 -6.91
C GLU A 184 -0.08 28.73 -7.68
N LYS A 185 -1.15 29.08 -6.97
CA LYS A 185 -2.45 29.44 -7.56
C LYS A 185 -2.41 30.76 -8.34
N THR A 186 -1.83 31.80 -7.77
CA THR A 186 -1.92 33.17 -8.33
C THR A 186 -1.14 33.31 -9.62
N ARG A 187 0.11 32.82 -9.64
CA ARG A 187 1.00 32.93 -10.80
C ARG A 187 0.94 31.71 -11.73
N GLN A 188 0.31 30.62 -11.29
CA GLN A 188 0.28 29.34 -12.03
C GLN A 188 1.69 28.80 -12.33
N ILE A 189 2.61 28.97 -11.37
CA ILE A 189 4.00 28.50 -11.49
C ILE A 189 4.18 27.26 -10.63
N VAL A 190 4.91 26.28 -11.16
CA VAL A 190 5.35 25.09 -10.42
C VAL A 190 6.85 25.19 -10.16
N MET A 191 7.26 25.02 -8.91
CA MET A 191 8.67 25.12 -8.52
C MET A 191 9.01 24.20 -7.33
N PRO A 192 10.30 23.86 -7.14
CA PRO A 192 10.74 23.16 -5.94
C PRO A 192 10.38 23.95 -4.68
N LEU A 193 9.88 23.25 -3.67
CA LEU A 193 9.46 23.82 -2.39
C LEU A 193 10.59 24.62 -1.71
N GLU A 194 11.84 24.14 -1.83
CA GLU A 194 13.03 24.82 -1.27
C GLU A 194 13.28 26.21 -1.87
N ARG A 195 12.75 26.48 -3.06
CA ARG A 195 12.88 27.77 -3.76
C ARG A 195 11.61 28.60 -3.70
N ALA A 196 10.55 28.05 -3.12
CA ALA A 196 9.26 28.72 -3.08
C ALA A 196 9.27 29.84 -2.02
N PRO A 197 8.73 31.02 -2.34
CA PRO A 197 8.56 32.10 -1.35
C PRO A 197 7.39 31.83 -0.38
N MET A 198 6.72 30.69 -0.51
CA MET A 198 5.51 30.29 0.22
C MET A 198 5.80 29.09 1.12
N LEU A 199 5.14 29.05 2.28
CA LEU A 199 5.27 27.96 3.23
C LEU A 199 4.18 26.89 3.04
N GLU A 200 4.46 25.65 3.42
CA GLU A 200 3.51 24.53 3.24
C GLU A 200 2.19 24.76 3.98
N LYS A 201 2.22 25.48 5.12
CA LYS A 201 1.05 25.88 5.90
C LYS A 201 0.07 26.79 5.14
N GLU A 202 0.48 27.37 4.01
CA GLU A 202 -0.35 28.22 3.15
C GLU A 202 -0.96 27.43 1.97
N THR A 203 -0.57 26.15 1.83
CA THR A 203 -0.93 25.29 0.71
C THR A 203 -1.83 24.15 1.14
N PHE A 204 -2.51 23.56 0.15
CA PHE A 204 -3.06 22.22 0.28
C PHE A 204 -1.94 21.19 0.09
N VAL A 205 -1.78 20.20 0.98
CA VAL A 205 -0.69 19.21 0.89
C VAL A 205 -1.20 17.84 0.48
N ILE A 206 -0.63 17.27 -0.59
CA ILE A 206 -0.89 15.89 -1.02
C ILE A 206 0.20 14.98 -0.45
N PHE A 207 -0.20 14.12 0.46
CA PHE A 207 0.60 13.05 1.03
C PHE A 207 0.24 11.71 0.38
N ASP A 208 0.88 11.41 -0.75
CA ASP A 208 0.76 10.11 -1.41
C ASP A 208 1.70 9.11 -0.73
N GLU A 209 1.15 8.09 -0.06
CA GLU A 209 1.92 7.10 0.69
C GLU A 209 2.96 6.37 -0.19
N ALA A 210 2.67 6.11 -1.47
CA ALA A 210 3.62 5.42 -2.35
C ALA A 210 4.87 6.28 -2.67
N ARG A 211 4.72 7.61 -2.63
CA ARG A 211 5.75 8.55 -3.09
C ARG A 211 6.37 9.38 -1.99
N SER A 212 5.74 9.45 -0.81
CA SER A 212 6.11 10.38 0.26
C SER A 212 6.31 9.70 1.63
N ARG A 213 6.70 8.42 1.65
CA ARG A 213 6.97 7.70 2.92
C ARG A 213 8.02 8.43 3.75
N GLY A 214 7.75 8.57 5.05
CA GLY A 214 8.68 9.19 6.00
C GLY A 214 8.87 10.70 5.83
N SER A 215 8.10 11.35 4.97
CA SER A 215 8.15 12.80 4.80
C SER A 215 7.35 13.53 5.88
N ASP A 216 7.81 14.73 6.22
CA ASP A 216 7.13 15.61 7.17
C ASP A 216 6.88 16.98 6.53
N ARG A 217 5.67 17.51 6.70
CA ARG A 217 5.31 18.85 6.22
C ARG A 217 4.60 19.61 7.33
N LYS A 218 5.00 20.86 7.53
CA LYS A 218 4.45 21.71 8.59
C LYS A 218 3.10 22.28 8.13
N LEU A 219 2.03 21.61 8.55
CA LEU A 219 0.65 22.08 8.38
C LEU A 219 0.31 23.18 9.41
N SER A 220 -0.82 23.84 9.20
CA SER A 220 -1.36 24.80 10.18
C SER A 220 -1.78 24.12 11.49
N HIS A 221 -1.82 24.88 12.59
CA HIS A 221 -2.18 24.36 13.91
C HIS A 221 -3.66 23.91 13.99
N ASP A 222 -4.52 24.47 13.15
CA ASP A 222 -5.95 24.15 13.03
C ASP A 222 -6.25 23.34 11.75
N ALA A 223 -5.22 22.72 11.16
CA ALA A 223 -5.36 21.96 9.92
C ALA A 223 -6.36 20.80 10.07
N SER A 224 -7.25 20.67 9.08
CA SER A 224 -8.08 19.50 8.85
C SER A 224 -7.49 18.66 7.73
N ALA A 225 -7.51 17.33 7.83
CA ALA A 225 -7.06 16.46 6.75
C ALA A 225 -8.07 15.37 6.39
N LEU A 226 -8.09 15.02 5.11
CA LEU A 226 -8.78 13.85 4.60
C LEU A 226 -7.81 12.66 4.57
N ILE A 227 -8.10 11.60 5.29
CA ILE A 227 -7.39 10.32 5.18
C ILE A 227 -8.23 9.31 4.41
N THR A 228 -7.62 8.66 3.42
CA THR A 228 -8.31 7.69 2.55
C THR A 228 -8.08 6.26 3.02
N LEU A 229 -9.11 5.41 2.94
CA LEU A 229 -8.99 3.98 3.22
C LEU A 229 -9.08 3.16 1.94
N GLY A 230 -8.18 2.18 1.82
CA GLY A 230 -8.11 1.23 0.71
C GLY A 230 -8.13 -0.20 1.21
N PRO A 231 -8.42 -1.20 0.37
CA PRO A 231 -8.48 -2.60 0.78
C PRO A 231 -7.23 -3.04 1.55
N LYS A 232 -7.43 -3.84 2.61
CA LYS A 232 -6.36 -4.42 3.44
C LYS A 232 -5.49 -3.39 4.17
N LEU A 233 -5.93 -2.14 4.34
CA LEU A 233 -5.19 -1.15 5.13
C LEU A 233 -5.04 -1.62 6.59
N ALA A 234 -3.80 -1.69 7.06
CA ALA A 234 -3.45 -2.09 8.43
C ALA A 234 -3.37 -0.90 9.39
N LYS A 235 -3.46 -1.18 10.69
CA LYS A 235 -3.41 -0.19 11.80
C LYS A 235 -2.22 0.75 11.65
N ASP A 236 -1.00 0.22 11.53
CA ASP A 236 0.22 1.02 11.44
C ASP A 236 0.19 2.05 10.31
N LYS A 237 -0.28 1.67 9.11
CA LYS A 237 -0.36 2.60 7.97
C LYS A 237 -1.37 3.72 8.23
N LEU A 238 -2.55 3.39 8.78
CA LEU A 238 -3.54 4.40 9.17
C LEU A 238 -2.95 5.38 10.20
N MET A 239 -2.28 4.85 11.23
CA MET A 239 -1.70 5.66 12.30
C MET A 239 -0.52 6.51 11.82
N GLN A 240 0.37 5.97 10.98
CA GLN A 240 1.46 6.73 10.38
C GLN A 240 0.92 7.83 9.47
N GLY A 241 -0.10 7.52 8.66
CA GLY A 241 -0.80 8.51 7.85
C GLY A 241 -1.36 9.64 8.69
N ALA A 242 -2.21 9.32 9.68
CA ALA A 242 -2.75 10.31 10.62
C ALA A 242 -1.63 11.08 11.35
N GLY A 243 -0.51 10.42 11.68
CA GLY A 243 0.65 11.00 12.34
C GLY A 243 1.34 12.12 11.55
N ARG A 244 1.14 12.20 10.22
CA ARG A 244 1.66 13.29 9.37
C ARG A 244 1.09 14.67 9.73
N MET A 245 -0.04 14.70 10.44
CA MET A 245 -0.61 15.93 10.97
C MET A 245 0.28 16.56 12.07
N ARG A 246 1.02 15.72 12.82
CA ARG A 246 1.92 16.07 13.94
C ARG A 246 1.25 16.67 15.19
N GLN A 247 0.20 17.46 15.04
CA GLN A 247 -0.51 18.13 16.13
C GLN A 247 -1.93 17.56 16.36
N LEU A 248 -2.15 16.27 16.06
CA LEU A 248 -3.41 15.61 16.43
C LEU A 248 -3.61 15.64 17.96
N GLY A 249 -4.80 16.11 18.34
CA GLY A 249 -5.15 16.41 19.74
C GLY A 249 -4.87 17.86 20.14
N CYS A 250 -4.26 18.66 19.27
CA CYS A 250 -3.99 20.09 19.45
C CYS A 250 -4.61 20.89 18.30
N ASN A 251 -5.95 20.98 18.27
CA ASN A 251 -6.79 21.67 17.27
C ASN A 251 -6.81 21.14 15.83
N GLN A 252 -5.91 20.25 15.44
CA GLN A 252 -6.01 19.56 14.15
C GLN A 252 -7.07 18.46 14.15
N THR A 253 -7.75 18.29 13.01
CA THR A 253 -8.87 17.36 12.86
C THR A 253 -8.74 16.46 11.64
N LEU A 254 -9.57 15.40 11.60
CA LEU A 254 -9.55 14.41 10.53
C LEU A 254 -10.94 14.17 9.93
N TRP A 255 -10.96 13.86 8.64
CA TRP A 255 -12.04 13.22 7.92
C TRP A 255 -11.55 11.88 7.39
N ILE A 256 -12.32 10.82 7.56
CA ILE A 256 -12.00 9.52 6.99
C ILE A 256 -12.93 9.27 5.80
N ALA A 257 -12.37 8.80 4.68
CA ALA A 257 -13.20 8.41 3.55
C ALA A 257 -12.68 7.19 2.80
N SER A 258 -13.59 6.53 2.09
CA SER A 258 -13.27 5.41 1.20
C SER A 258 -14.28 5.32 0.05
N PHE A 259 -14.01 4.41 -0.88
CA PHE A 259 -15.05 3.92 -1.79
C PHE A 259 -15.92 2.83 -1.13
N ASP A 260 -17.02 2.48 -1.78
CA ASP A 260 -18.05 1.58 -1.24
C ASP A 260 -17.51 0.20 -0.84
N GLU A 261 -16.63 -0.40 -1.65
CA GLU A 261 -16.06 -1.73 -1.33
C GLU A 261 -15.44 -1.78 0.07
N VAL A 262 -14.67 -0.75 0.43
CA VAL A 262 -14.02 -0.67 1.74
C VAL A 262 -15.05 -0.43 2.84
N ALA A 263 -16.07 0.40 2.59
CA ALA A 263 -17.16 0.63 3.55
C ALA A 263 -17.90 -0.67 3.88
N GLN A 264 -18.19 -1.48 2.86
CA GLN A 264 -18.80 -2.79 3.04
C GLN A 264 -17.89 -3.75 3.82
N SER A 265 -16.59 -3.74 3.54
CA SER A 265 -15.61 -4.54 4.30
C SER A 265 -15.54 -4.15 5.78
N VAL A 266 -15.60 -2.85 6.08
CA VAL A 266 -15.62 -2.32 7.45
C VAL A 266 -16.88 -2.76 8.20
N LEU A 267 -18.05 -2.65 7.57
CA LEU A 267 -19.32 -3.08 8.15
C LEU A 267 -19.38 -4.59 8.40
N GLN A 268 -18.94 -5.40 7.42
CA GLN A 268 -18.87 -6.86 7.54
C GLN A 268 -17.99 -7.28 8.72
N THR A 269 -16.83 -6.65 8.85
CA THR A 269 -15.87 -6.94 9.93
C THR A 269 -16.44 -6.58 11.31
N SER A 270 -17.30 -5.57 11.36
CA SER A 270 -17.98 -5.13 12.58
C SER A 270 -19.29 -5.87 12.85
N GLY A 271 -19.66 -6.87 12.03
CA GLY A 271 -20.92 -7.60 12.15
C GLY A 271 -22.17 -6.74 11.93
N LYS A 272 -22.03 -5.60 11.22
CA LYS A 272 -23.11 -4.63 11.01
C LYS A 272 -23.83 -4.87 9.67
N PRO A 273 -25.16 -4.60 9.58
CA PRO A 273 -25.88 -4.62 8.31
C PRO A 273 -25.30 -3.65 7.28
N ALA A 274 -25.37 -3.99 5.99
CA ALA A 274 -24.77 -3.24 4.88
C ALA A 274 -25.22 -1.76 4.73
N LEU A 275 -26.39 -1.42 5.27
CA LEU A 275 -26.95 -0.05 5.23
C LEU A 275 -26.63 0.78 6.49
N SER A 276 -25.85 0.24 7.42
CA SER A 276 -25.50 0.92 8.66
C SER A 276 -24.49 2.05 8.42
N ARG A 277 -24.53 3.07 9.27
CA ARG A 277 -23.46 4.09 9.27
C ARG A 277 -22.18 3.51 9.84
N VAL A 278 -21.07 3.72 9.14
CA VAL A 278 -19.72 3.40 9.62
C VAL A 278 -19.28 4.47 10.61
N SER A 279 -18.82 4.04 11.78
CA SER A 279 -18.18 4.88 12.78
C SER A 279 -16.65 4.75 12.72
N VAL A 280 -15.94 5.68 13.38
CA VAL A 280 -14.47 5.61 13.51
C VAL A 280 -14.03 4.34 14.25
N ILE A 281 -14.83 3.88 15.21
CA ILE A 281 -14.57 2.64 15.96
C ILE A 281 -14.63 1.42 15.03
N ASP A 282 -15.58 1.41 14.08
CA ASP A 282 -15.68 0.33 13.09
C ASP A 282 -14.45 0.30 12.18
N VAL A 283 -13.98 1.47 11.74
CA VAL A 283 -12.74 1.60 10.95
C VAL A 283 -11.54 1.08 11.72
N LEU A 284 -11.43 1.43 13.01
CA LEU A 284 -10.34 0.97 13.87
C LEU A 284 -10.36 -0.55 14.07
N ASN A 285 -11.52 -1.12 14.36
CA ASN A 285 -11.67 -2.58 14.44
C ASN A 285 -11.30 -3.27 13.12
N TRP A 286 -11.68 -2.67 11.99
CA TRP A 286 -11.35 -3.19 10.68
C TRP A 286 -9.85 -3.16 10.38
N VAL A 287 -9.14 -2.05 10.64
CA VAL A 287 -7.68 -2.01 10.42
C VAL A 287 -6.92 -2.92 11.40
N MET A 288 -7.43 -3.12 12.62
CA MET A 288 -6.87 -4.08 13.58
C MET A 288 -7.00 -5.52 13.09
N ASN A 289 -8.17 -5.88 12.56
CA ASN A 289 -8.40 -7.19 11.97
C ASN A 289 -7.53 -7.40 10.72
N ASN A 290 -7.35 -6.37 9.89
CA ASN A 290 -6.41 -6.42 8.78
C ASN A 290 -4.97 -6.63 9.25
N THR A 291 -4.52 -5.91 10.29
CA THR A 291 -3.18 -6.12 10.90
C THR A 291 -3.01 -7.56 11.38
N LYS A 292 -4.01 -8.13 12.07
CA LYS A 292 -3.97 -9.53 12.50
C LYS A 292 -3.84 -10.48 11.30
N ALA A 293 -4.68 -10.30 10.29
CA ALA A 293 -4.68 -11.14 9.10
C ALA A 293 -3.36 -11.02 8.30
N GLU A 294 -2.79 -9.81 8.18
CA GLU A 294 -1.51 -9.57 7.53
C GLU A 294 -0.36 -10.26 8.30
N ALA A 295 -0.32 -10.10 9.63
CA ALA A 295 0.70 -10.73 10.46
C ALA A 295 0.64 -12.27 10.37
N VAL A 296 -0.55 -12.86 10.34
CA VAL A 296 -0.71 -14.31 10.23
C VAL A 296 -0.35 -14.81 8.83
N ARG A 297 -0.82 -14.15 7.76
CA ARG A 297 -0.43 -14.50 6.38
C ARG A 297 1.08 -14.39 6.15
N GLY A 298 1.71 -13.37 6.73
CA GLY A 298 3.15 -13.17 6.65
C GLY A 298 3.97 -14.30 7.29
N LEU A 299 3.39 -15.16 8.14
CA LEU A 299 4.09 -16.30 8.73
C LEU A 299 4.55 -17.31 7.68
N LEU A 300 3.79 -17.53 6.61
CA LEU A 300 4.15 -18.48 5.55
C LEU A 300 5.41 -18.03 4.81
N ASP A 301 5.45 -16.76 4.40
CA ASP A 301 6.61 -16.17 3.74
C ASP A 301 7.79 -16.07 4.71
N TRP A 302 7.54 -15.65 5.95
CA TRP A 302 8.56 -15.58 7.00
C TRP A 302 9.23 -16.95 7.25
N ALA A 303 8.43 -18.01 7.43
CA ALA A 303 8.92 -19.36 7.66
C ALA A 303 9.61 -19.93 6.42
N GLY A 304 9.02 -19.73 5.23
CA GLY A 304 9.62 -20.13 3.97
C GLY A 304 10.99 -19.50 3.74
N ASN A 305 11.11 -18.21 4.02
CA ASN A 305 12.35 -17.46 3.94
C ASN A 305 13.38 -17.93 4.98
N GLY A 306 12.95 -18.23 6.20
CA GLY A 306 13.82 -18.75 7.27
C GLY A 306 14.36 -20.15 6.99
N ILE A 307 13.50 -21.06 6.53
CA ILE A 307 13.88 -22.43 6.12
C ILE A 307 14.84 -22.35 4.93
N HIS A 308 14.54 -21.52 3.93
CA HIS A 308 15.43 -21.33 2.79
C HIS A 308 16.78 -20.74 3.21
N PHE A 309 16.79 -19.72 4.06
CA PHE A 309 18.01 -19.17 4.65
C PHE A 309 18.84 -20.27 5.36
N ARG A 310 18.20 -21.15 6.13
CA ARG A 310 18.92 -22.25 6.77
C ARG A 310 19.47 -23.26 5.75
N LYS A 311 18.72 -23.56 4.69
CA LYS A 311 19.18 -24.41 3.57
C LYS A 311 20.44 -23.83 2.91
N THR A 312 20.51 -22.52 2.69
CA THR A 312 21.69 -21.89 2.07
C THR A 312 22.91 -21.88 2.99
N GLN A 313 22.71 -21.78 4.31
CA GLN A 313 23.80 -21.95 5.28
C GLN A 313 24.38 -23.37 5.29
N LEU A 314 23.53 -24.39 5.14
CA LEU A 314 23.95 -25.80 5.09
C LEU A 314 24.50 -26.20 3.72
N ASN A 315 24.05 -25.55 2.65
CA ASN A 315 24.49 -25.79 1.28
C ASN A 315 24.40 -24.50 0.44
N GLN A 316 25.55 -23.89 0.15
CA GLN A 316 25.63 -22.64 -0.61
C GLN A 316 25.03 -22.73 -2.02
N ASN A 317 25.01 -23.92 -2.64
CA ASN A 317 24.42 -24.12 -3.97
C ASN A 317 22.88 -23.97 -3.99
N LYS A 318 22.24 -23.82 -2.83
CA LYS A 318 20.80 -23.57 -2.71
C LYS A 318 20.43 -22.09 -2.76
N GLU A 319 21.38 -21.17 -2.93
CA GLU A 319 21.09 -19.73 -3.03
C GLU A 319 20.32 -19.35 -4.32
N LEU A 320 20.54 -20.14 -5.39
CA LEU A 320 19.73 -20.09 -6.60
C LEU A 320 18.46 -20.93 -6.39
N VAL A 321 17.31 -20.28 -6.60
CA VAL A 321 15.99 -20.90 -6.56
C VAL A 321 15.49 -21.03 -7.99
N ASP A 322 15.16 -22.25 -8.40
CA ASP A 322 14.51 -22.50 -9.68
C ASP A 322 13.08 -21.95 -9.66
N GLU A 323 12.73 -21.20 -10.69
CA GLU A 323 11.41 -20.61 -10.87
C GLU A 323 10.62 -21.41 -11.92
N ASN A 324 9.47 -21.95 -11.52
CA ASN A 324 8.60 -22.68 -12.42
C ASN A 324 7.32 -21.88 -12.71
N TRP A 325 7.34 -21.16 -13.82
CA TRP A 325 6.23 -20.34 -14.31
C TRP A 325 5.31 -21.08 -15.28
N SER A 326 5.39 -22.41 -15.37
CA SER A 326 4.51 -23.20 -16.24
C SER A 326 3.04 -22.99 -15.88
N LEU A 327 2.17 -22.95 -16.90
CA LEU A 327 0.73 -22.80 -16.70
C LEU A 327 0.18 -23.95 -15.86
N GLU A 328 0.70 -25.16 -16.03
CA GLU A 328 0.34 -26.34 -15.25
C GLU A 328 0.61 -26.14 -13.75
N THR A 329 1.72 -25.49 -13.40
CA THR A 329 2.05 -25.16 -12.01
C THR A 329 1.18 -24.03 -11.47
N MET A 330 0.94 -22.99 -12.28
CA MET A 330 0.14 -21.83 -11.88
C MET A 330 -1.34 -22.14 -11.70
N TYR A 331 -1.90 -22.94 -12.61
CA TYR A 331 -3.32 -23.26 -12.69
C TYR A 331 -3.64 -24.65 -12.15
N GLN A 332 -2.75 -25.25 -11.35
CA GLN A 332 -2.99 -26.56 -10.77
C GLN A 332 -4.24 -26.52 -9.87
N GLU A 333 -5.30 -27.22 -10.28
CA GLU A 333 -6.63 -27.13 -9.66
C GLU A 333 -6.74 -27.72 -8.24
N LYS A 334 -5.70 -28.41 -7.76
CA LYS A 334 -5.70 -29.01 -6.41
C LYS A 334 -5.36 -27.98 -5.33
N LEU A 335 -6.27 -27.05 -5.13
CA LEU A 335 -6.29 -26.22 -3.94
C LEU A 335 -6.87 -27.05 -2.79
N HIS A 336 -6.08 -27.21 -1.72
CA HIS A 336 -6.60 -27.72 -0.46
C HIS A 336 -6.44 -26.65 0.61
N VAL A 337 -7.36 -26.67 1.57
CA VAL A 337 -7.34 -25.78 2.72
C VAL A 337 -6.58 -26.48 3.83
N ASP A 338 -5.51 -25.86 4.33
CA ASP A 338 -4.79 -26.36 5.49
C ASP A 338 -4.38 -25.22 6.44
N LYS A 339 -4.06 -25.59 7.68
CA LYS A 339 -3.60 -24.68 8.71
C LYS A 339 -2.18 -24.21 8.40
N ILE A 340 -1.93 -22.92 8.62
CA ILE A 340 -0.59 -22.31 8.42
C ILE A 340 0.50 -23.09 9.14
N ALA A 341 0.25 -23.51 10.39
CA ALA A 341 1.20 -24.30 11.15
C ALA A 341 1.59 -25.63 10.48
N LYS A 342 0.62 -26.36 9.91
CA LYS A 342 0.85 -27.64 9.21
C LYS A 342 1.60 -27.46 7.89
N ILE A 343 1.32 -26.35 7.20
CA ILE A 343 2.01 -26.01 5.95
C ILE A 343 3.49 -25.71 6.24
N ILE A 344 3.76 -24.93 7.30
CA ILE A 344 5.13 -24.63 7.74
C ILE A 344 5.87 -25.92 8.12
N ASP A 345 5.23 -26.77 8.91
CA ASP A 345 5.78 -28.05 9.36
C ASP A 345 6.09 -28.98 8.17
N SER A 346 5.14 -29.16 7.26
CA SER A 346 5.34 -29.95 6.04
C SER A 346 6.52 -29.43 5.21
N LYS A 347 6.64 -28.10 5.08
CA LYS A 347 7.72 -27.46 4.32
C LYS A 347 9.10 -27.63 4.96
N ALA A 348 9.16 -27.65 6.29
CA ALA A 348 10.39 -27.92 7.03
C ALA A 348 10.90 -29.34 6.80
N HIS A 349 10.00 -30.32 6.71
CA HIS A 349 10.32 -31.74 6.61
C HIS A 349 10.50 -32.26 5.18
N LEU A 350 10.25 -31.44 4.14
CA LEU A 350 10.51 -31.79 2.74
C LEU A 350 12.00 -32.05 2.43
N ASP A 351 12.92 -31.53 3.24
CA ASP A 351 14.36 -31.73 3.08
C ASP A 351 14.93 -32.38 4.35
N SER A 352 15.30 -33.65 4.24
CA SER A 352 15.77 -34.47 5.38
C SER A 352 17.03 -33.90 6.05
N LYS A 353 17.83 -33.07 5.35
CA LYS A 353 19.00 -32.41 5.95
C LYS A 353 18.64 -31.22 6.84
N VAL A 354 17.44 -30.67 6.69
CA VAL A 354 16.96 -29.48 7.39
C VAL A 354 15.93 -29.84 8.47
N SER A 355 15.33 -31.02 8.37
CA SER A 355 14.32 -31.55 9.28
C SER A 355 14.78 -31.76 10.73
N ALA A 356 16.08 -31.84 11.02
CA ALA A 356 16.63 -32.03 12.37
C ALA A 356 17.36 -30.77 12.91
N ASP A 357 17.10 -29.61 12.30
CA ASP A 357 17.82 -28.39 12.60
C ASP A 357 17.09 -27.52 13.65
N ALA A 358 17.80 -27.13 14.70
CA ALA A 358 17.23 -26.36 15.81
C ALA A 358 16.65 -24.98 15.40
N VAL A 359 17.13 -24.37 14.31
CA VAL A 359 16.54 -23.11 13.80
C VAL A 359 15.20 -23.39 13.14
N VAL A 360 15.10 -24.50 12.41
CA VAL A 360 13.88 -24.93 11.72
C VAL A 360 12.82 -25.37 12.73
N ASP A 361 13.22 -26.05 13.81
CA ASP A 361 12.31 -26.37 14.91
C ASP A 361 11.71 -25.09 15.52
N LYS A 362 12.53 -24.07 15.77
CA LYS A 362 12.06 -22.77 16.28
C LYS A 362 11.10 -22.08 15.30
N ILE A 363 11.33 -22.21 13.98
CA ILE A 363 10.41 -21.71 12.95
C ILE A 363 9.07 -22.43 13.04
N CYS A 364 9.08 -23.76 13.13
CA CYS A 364 7.87 -24.57 13.25
C CYS A 364 7.12 -24.24 14.55
N CYS A 365 7.80 -24.18 15.70
CA CYS A 365 7.21 -23.79 16.97
C CYS A 365 6.54 -22.41 16.89
N ARG A 366 7.17 -21.42 16.26
CA ARG A 366 6.55 -20.10 16.08
C ARG A 366 5.32 -20.17 15.16
N GLY A 367 5.37 -20.97 14.09
CA GLY A 367 4.23 -21.28 13.23
C GLY A 367 3.07 -21.90 14.01
N PHE A 368 3.33 -22.83 14.93
CA PHE A 368 2.33 -23.39 15.82
C PHE A 368 1.80 -22.36 16.84
N VAL A 369 2.62 -21.48 17.39
CA VAL A 369 2.13 -20.49 18.36
C VAL A 369 1.20 -19.46 17.70
N TYR A 370 1.48 -19.04 16.46
CA TYR A 370 0.77 -17.91 15.85
C TYR A 370 -0.11 -18.25 14.63
N GLY A 371 -0.06 -19.47 14.10
CA GLY A 371 -0.74 -19.88 12.86
C GLY A 371 -1.76 -21.02 13.01
N LEU A 372 -2.26 -21.30 14.22
CA LEU A 372 -3.19 -22.41 14.49
C LEU A 372 -4.64 -22.17 14.07
N ASP A 373 -5.07 -20.91 14.10
CA ASP A 373 -6.47 -20.53 13.94
C ASP A 373 -6.82 -20.16 12.48
N ASP A 374 -5.82 -19.90 11.65
CA ASP A 374 -6.01 -19.43 10.28
C ASP A 374 -5.65 -20.52 9.26
N GLU A 375 -6.54 -20.67 8.29
CA GLU A 375 -6.41 -21.60 7.17
C GLU A 375 -6.08 -20.83 5.88
N VAL A 376 -5.28 -21.44 5.01
CA VAL A 376 -4.90 -20.87 3.72
C VAL A 376 -5.09 -21.93 2.64
N CYS A 377 -5.54 -21.52 1.46
CA CYS A 377 -5.57 -22.38 0.28
C CYS A 377 -4.15 -22.53 -0.26
N VAL A 378 -3.68 -23.77 -0.40
CA VAL A 378 -2.33 -24.08 -0.87
C VAL A 378 -2.40 -24.97 -2.11
N THR A 379 -1.52 -24.74 -3.08
CA THR A 379 -1.28 -25.68 -4.17
C THR A 379 -0.09 -26.57 -3.84
N SER A 380 0.00 -27.74 -4.47
CA SER A 380 1.09 -28.70 -4.25
C SER A 380 2.51 -28.17 -4.52
N HIS A 381 2.66 -27.02 -5.19
CA HIS A 381 3.96 -26.50 -5.64
C HIS A 381 4.28 -25.06 -5.25
N THR A 382 3.34 -24.25 -4.73
CA THR A 382 3.67 -22.85 -4.41
C THR A 382 4.30 -22.70 -3.03
N THR A 383 5.58 -22.32 -3.04
CA THR A 383 6.33 -21.87 -1.86
C THR A 383 6.07 -20.42 -1.47
N SER A 384 5.28 -19.68 -2.25
CA SER A 384 4.77 -18.34 -1.97
C SER A 384 3.24 -18.37 -2.02
N ALA A 385 2.59 -17.83 -1.00
CA ALA A 385 1.14 -17.65 -1.00
C ALA A 385 0.80 -16.48 -1.94
N ASN A 386 0.86 -16.69 -3.26
CA ASN A 386 0.32 -15.72 -4.20
C ASN A 386 -1.21 -15.72 -4.09
N GLU A 387 -1.74 -14.55 -3.78
CA GLU A 387 -3.16 -14.28 -3.60
C GLU A 387 -3.96 -14.77 -4.81
N SER A 388 -4.89 -15.71 -4.59
CA SER A 388 -6.03 -15.89 -5.49
C SER A 388 -7.24 -16.49 -4.79
N SER A 389 -8.32 -15.72 -4.86
CA SER A 389 -9.73 -16.07 -4.69
C SER A 389 -10.32 -16.17 -3.26
N ARG A 390 -11.11 -15.13 -2.95
CA ARG A 390 -12.27 -15.20 -2.05
C ARG A 390 -13.14 -16.39 -2.47
N LEU A 391 -13.29 -17.40 -1.62
CA LEU A 391 -14.49 -18.23 -1.65
C LEU A 391 -15.65 -17.35 -1.18
N LYS A 392 -16.45 -16.84 -2.12
CA LYS A 392 -17.83 -16.44 -1.84
C LYS A 392 -18.52 -17.68 -1.25
N LYS A 393 -18.76 -17.68 0.06
CA LYS A 393 -19.77 -18.56 0.64
C LYS A 393 -21.08 -18.26 -0.10
N ARG A 394 -21.61 -19.26 -0.79
CA ARG A 394 -23.01 -19.27 -1.23
C ARG A 394 -23.92 -19.36 -0.01
#